data_AF-A0A7V8BF53-F1
#
_entry.id   AF-A0A7V8BF53-F1
#
_cell.length_a   1.000
_cell.length_b   1.000
_cell.length_c   1.000
_cell.angle_alpha   90.00
_cell.angle_beta   90.00
_cell.angle_gamma   90.00
#
_symmetry.space_group_name_H-M   'P 1'
#
loop_
_entity.id
_entity.type
_entity.pdbx_description
1 polymer ?
#
loop_
_entity_poly.entity_id
_entity_poly.type
_entity_poly.pdbx_seq_one_letter_code
_entity_poly.pdbx_strand_id
1 'polypeptide(L)'
;MGEEAVIGAELPPPSSPQDPDEMPAVLGWTAHQVALPLPLADSYDYLLPDQTPPGSIVSVRFGRQHHHGVVLAPAVAAAASYQVRPVETLWGDPWILPRSLLDLGRQVARYYQAPLGMVLSQMLPPRILGALADVAVNRCWRLTEAGRVALADLPVRAHAKRKLAGRLHETPAPTQALRALGPGAMSLLRAWRAAGWVEALVDVSPAAPDTLELTGAQAQALAEISATPLAQPALLHGITGSGKTELYLALALELAGRGRQTLLLVPEINLTPQLEARIRERAPSLRLAVLHSGLAAGARARSWAAAARGEPDLLLGTRLAVFAPAPRLGAIILDEEQDASYKQAEGVRYHAREVALFRARLEGIRVLLGSATPSLETWARAAAGRYSRVVLPERAMPGAVLPKVSLLPPPLPGGGPVGEELLAAVKTRLAQGEQSLLFVNRRGYAPVLLCLSCGWEAPCPHCAARLVVHLAAASACCHHCGFQRLIPRACPQCGNLDLLPRGFGTQRLEEDLAQRLPGARILRIDRDSTRQRHAWLDMLAQIRRGEVDVLIGTQMLAKGHDFPNVTLA
;
A
#
# COMPACT_ATOMS: atom_id res chain seq x y z
N MET A 1 -16.55 41.44 -4.89
CA MET A 1 -17.85 40.75 -5.01
C MET A 1 -17.51 39.32 -5.38
N GLY A 2 -17.68 38.41 -4.43
CA GLY A 2 -17.17 37.05 -4.50
C GLY A 2 -18.12 36.11 -5.23
N GLU A 3 -17.55 35.25 -6.07
CA GLU A 3 -18.20 34.06 -6.62
C GLU A 3 -18.06 32.93 -5.60
N GLU A 4 -19.19 32.53 -5.02
CA GLU A 4 -19.32 31.29 -4.25
C GLU A 4 -19.45 30.12 -5.22
N ALA A 5 -18.47 29.21 -5.22
CA ALA A 5 -18.53 27.94 -5.91
C ALA A 5 -19.59 27.04 -5.24
N VAL A 6 -20.62 26.65 -6.01
CA VAL A 6 -21.72 25.79 -5.55
C VAL A 6 -21.20 24.38 -5.26
N ILE A 7 -21.22 24.00 -3.97
CA ILE A 7 -20.80 22.69 -3.46
C ILE A 7 -22.01 21.74 -3.46
N GLY A 8 -21.92 20.64 -4.22
CA GLY A 8 -22.65 19.40 -3.95
C GLY A 8 -24.17 19.41 -4.07
N ALA A 9 -24.75 20.07 -5.08
CA ALA A 9 -26.18 19.95 -5.36
C ALA A 9 -26.49 18.62 -6.08
N GLU A 10 -27.53 17.91 -5.65
CA GLU A 10 -28.30 17.05 -6.55
C GLU A 10 -28.77 17.94 -7.69
N LEU A 11 -28.31 17.68 -8.92
CA LEU A 11 -28.82 18.38 -10.09
C LEU A 11 -30.32 18.09 -10.16
N PRO A 12 -31.19 19.11 -10.27
CA PRO A 12 -32.59 18.84 -10.54
C PRO A 12 -32.67 18.00 -11.81
N PRO A 13 -33.48 16.92 -11.84
CA PRO A 13 -33.60 16.13 -13.05
C PRO A 13 -34.05 17.07 -14.17
N PRO A 14 -33.46 16.99 -15.38
CA PRO A 14 -34.03 17.69 -16.52
C PRO A 14 -35.49 17.23 -16.59
N SER A 15 -36.42 18.19 -16.68
CA SER A 15 -37.82 17.90 -16.97
C SER A 15 -37.83 16.96 -18.17
N SER A 16 -38.37 15.76 -18.00
CA SER A 16 -38.47 14.77 -19.05
C SER A 16 -39.13 15.43 -20.26
N PRO A 17 -38.45 15.54 -21.42
CA PRO A 17 -39.09 16.04 -22.62
C PRO A 17 -40.21 15.05 -22.94
N GLN A 18 -41.42 15.59 -23.13
CA GLN A 18 -42.58 14.79 -23.54
C GLN A 18 -42.47 14.34 -25.01
N ASP A 19 -41.36 14.67 -25.69
CA ASP A 19 -41.05 14.31 -27.05
C ASP A 19 -39.59 13.82 -27.18
N PRO A 20 -39.31 12.60 -27.69
CA PRO A 20 -37.95 12.08 -27.86
C PRO A 20 -37.15 12.73 -29.00
N ASP A 21 -37.77 13.60 -29.81
CA ASP A 21 -37.14 14.29 -30.96
C ASP A 21 -36.77 15.77 -30.69
N GLU A 22 -37.13 16.34 -29.54
CA GLU A 22 -36.64 17.67 -29.14
C GLU A 22 -35.47 17.51 -28.16
N MET A 23 -34.24 17.68 -28.67
CA MET A 23 -33.10 18.01 -27.82
C MET A 23 -33.39 19.36 -27.15
N PRO A 24 -33.58 19.45 -25.81
CA PRO A 24 -33.46 20.74 -25.20
C PRO A 24 -31.98 21.09 -25.34
N ALA A 25 -31.67 22.11 -26.14
CA ALA A 25 -30.43 22.85 -25.99
C ALA A 25 -30.50 23.48 -24.59
N VAL A 26 -30.13 22.69 -23.57
CA VAL A 26 -29.96 23.21 -22.22
C VAL A 26 -28.78 24.16 -22.32
N LEU A 27 -29.08 25.46 -22.42
CA LEU A 27 -28.10 26.52 -22.55
C LEU A 27 -26.98 26.29 -21.51
N GLY A 28 -25.75 26.10 -21.99
CA GLY A 28 -24.58 25.85 -21.15
C GLY A 28 -24.22 24.38 -20.90
N TRP A 29 -24.75 23.41 -21.67
CA TRP A 29 -24.32 22.00 -21.63
C TRP A 29 -23.81 21.51 -23.00
N THR A 30 -22.71 20.75 -22.97
CA THR A 30 -22.04 20.19 -24.15
C THR A 30 -21.65 18.74 -23.92
N ALA A 31 -21.37 18.03 -25.01
CA ALA A 31 -20.93 16.65 -24.95
C ALA A 31 -19.45 16.57 -24.52
N HIS A 32 -19.14 15.73 -23.54
CA HIS A 32 -17.77 15.41 -23.13
C HIS A 32 -17.54 13.90 -23.17
N GLN A 33 -16.31 13.52 -23.50
CA GLN A 33 -15.82 12.15 -23.41
C GLN A 33 -15.58 11.77 -21.96
N VAL A 34 -16.20 10.67 -21.52
CA VAL A 34 -16.09 10.11 -20.17
C VAL A 34 -15.49 8.71 -20.25
N ALA A 35 -14.40 8.48 -19.51
CA ALA A 35 -13.83 7.16 -19.34
C ALA A 35 -14.59 6.38 -18.25
N LEU A 36 -15.13 5.22 -18.61
CA LEU A 36 -15.86 4.36 -17.68
C LEU A 36 -15.02 3.12 -17.29
N PRO A 37 -15.20 2.58 -16.07
CA PRO A 37 -14.46 1.41 -15.57
C PRO A 37 -14.96 0.10 -16.22
N LEU A 38 -14.97 0.07 -17.55
CA LEU A 38 -15.37 -1.04 -18.38
C LEU A 38 -14.11 -1.66 -19.03
N PRO A 39 -14.12 -2.97 -19.34
CA PRO A 39 -13.03 -3.63 -20.04
C PRO A 39 -13.00 -3.28 -21.55
N LEU A 40 -13.26 -2.02 -21.88
CA LEU A 40 -13.35 -1.48 -23.23
C LEU A 40 -12.42 -0.26 -23.34
N ALA A 41 -11.66 -0.18 -24.43
CA ALA A 41 -10.65 0.85 -24.62
C ALA A 41 -11.24 2.25 -24.89
N ASP A 42 -12.53 2.32 -25.19
CA ASP A 42 -13.22 3.52 -25.63
C ASP A 42 -13.66 4.44 -24.49
N SER A 43 -13.87 5.71 -24.83
CA SER A 43 -14.63 6.66 -24.03
C SER A 43 -16.05 6.79 -24.53
N TYR A 44 -16.94 7.30 -23.69
CA TYR A 44 -18.35 7.47 -24.00
C TYR A 44 -18.76 8.92 -23.83
N ASP A 45 -19.59 9.43 -24.73
CA ASP A 45 -20.02 10.82 -24.67
C ASP A 45 -21.25 10.97 -23.77
N TYR A 46 -21.19 11.98 -22.90
CA TYR A 46 -22.28 12.40 -22.03
C TYR A 46 -22.44 13.91 -22.09
N LEU A 47 -23.65 14.43 -21.82
CA LEU A 47 -23.88 15.86 -21.67
C LEU A 47 -23.47 16.32 -20.26
N LEU A 48 -22.63 17.36 -20.18
CA LEU A 48 -22.16 18.01 -18.96
C LEU A 48 -22.20 19.53 -19.13
N PRO A 49 -22.17 20.32 -18.04
CA PRO A 49 -21.99 21.76 -18.13
C PRO A 49 -20.72 22.14 -18.92
N ASP A 50 -20.80 23.15 -19.79
CA ASP A 50 -19.77 23.51 -20.79
C ASP A 50 -18.36 23.71 -20.23
N GLN A 51 -18.29 24.20 -19.00
CA GLN A 51 -17.02 24.52 -18.34
C GLN A 51 -16.51 23.38 -17.45
N THR A 52 -17.00 22.15 -17.64
CA THR A 52 -16.56 21.00 -16.83
C THR A 52 -15.10 20.65 -17.14
N PRO A 53 -14.19 20.76 -16.14
CA PRO A 53 -12.78 20.51 -16.39
C PRO A 53 -12.49 19.01 -16.60
N PRO A 54 -11.53 18.64 -17.47
CA PRO A 54 -10.98 17.28 -17.50
C PRO A 54 -10.54 16.81 -16.11
N GLY A 55 -10.79 15.54 -15.81
CA GLY A 55 -10.51 14.94 -14.50
C GLY A 55 -11.68 15.02 -13.53
N SER A 56 -12.72 15.78 -13.85
CA SER A 56 -13.97 15.77 -13.10
C SER A 56 -14.53 14.36 -13.01
N ILE A 57 -15.01 14.00 -11.82
CA ILE A 57 -15.60 12.69 -11.58
C ILE A 57 -17.11 12.82 -11.77
N VAL A 58 -17.72 11.84 -12.45
CA VAL A 58 -19.16 11.83 -12.75
C VAL A 58 -19.81 10.49 -12.46
N SER A 59 -21.07 10.51 -12.03
CA SER A 59 -21.94 9.34 -12.02
C SER A 59 -22.70 9.30 -13.33
N VAL A 60 -22.66 8.17 -14.01
CA VAL A 60 -23.44 7.96 -15.22
C VAL A 60 -24.11 6.60 -15.21
N ARG A 61 -25.20 6.50 -15.97
CA ARG A 61 -25.81 5.23 -16.30
C ARG A 61 -25.25 4.72 -17.62
N PHE A 62 -24.78 3.48 -17.61
CA PHE A 62 -24.40 2.75 -18.80
C PHE A 62 -25.28 1.50 -18.91
N GLY A 63 -26.19 1.50 -19.88
CA GLY A 63 -27.28 0.50 -19.94
C GLY A 63 -28.14 0.51 -18.68
N ARG A 64 -28.05 -0.56 -17.87
CA ARG A 64 -28.80 -0.73 -16.61
C ARG A 64 -27.95 -0.49 -15.35
N GLN A 65 -26.65 -0.27 -15.50
CA GLN A 65 -25.71 -0.16 -14.39
C GLN A 65 -25.27 1.30 -14.18
N HIS A 66 -24.93 1.63 -12.94
CA HIS A 66 -24.34 2.92 -12.57
C HIS A 66 -22.83 2.78 -12.47
N HIS A 67 -22.12 3.74 -13.05
CA HIS A 67 -20.65 3.78 -13.03
C HIS A 67 -20.15 5.16 -12.62
N HIS A 68 -19.02 5.17 -11.93
CA HIS A 68 -18.24 6.38 -11.70
C HIS A 68 -17.21 6.51 -12.80
N GLY A 69 -17.34 7.56 -13.61
CA GLY A 69 -16.46 7.87 -14.72
C GLY A 69 -15.58 9.08 -14.46
N VAL A 70 -14.60 9.28 -15.32
CA VAL A 70 -13.71 10.45 -15.32
C VAL A 70 -13.82 11.16 -16.65
N VAL A 71 -14.08 12.47 -16.62
CA VAL A 71 -14.15 13.32 -17.80
C VAL A 71 -12.75 13.46 -18.40
N LEU A 72 -12.61 13.21 -19.70
CA LEU A 72 -11.32 13.23 -20.41
C LEU A 72 -11.08 14.54 -21.17
N ALA A 73 -12.06 14.95 -21.96
CA ALA A 73 -12.02 16.10 -22.86
C ALA A 73 -13.44 16.41 -23.36
N PRO A 74 -13.69 17.62 -23.88
CA PRO A 74 -14.88 17.87 -24.70
C PRO A 74 -14.92 16.88 -25.86
N ALA A 75 -16.12 16.40 -26.20
CA ALA A 75 -16.31 15.55 -27.37
C ALA A 75 -16.10 16.39 -28.63
N VAL A 76 -15.34 15.86 -29.59
CA VAL A 76 -15.30 16.45 -30.93
C VAL A 76 -16.70 16.30 -31.50
N ALA A 77 -17.34 17.41 -31.88
CA ALA A 77 -18.71 17.43 -32.38
C ALA A 77 -18.95 16.28 -33.37
N ALA A 78 -19.60 15.23 -32.91
CA ALA A 78 -19.90 14.09 -33.75
C ALA A 78 -21.21 14.39 -34.45
N ALA A 79 -21.17 14.37 -35.78
CA ALA A 79 -22.30 14.63 -36.65
C ALA A 79 -23.52 13.78 -36.24
N ALA A 80 -24.61 14.45 -35.81
CA ALA A 80 -26.05 14.12 -35.85
C ALA A 80 -26.56 12.67 -35.68
N SER A 81 -25.73 11.68 -35.34
CA SER A 81 -26.04 10.26 -35.60
C SER A 81 -26.26 9.40 -34.36
N TYR A 82 -26.17 9.95 -33.14
CA TYR A 82 -26.49 9.23 -31.91
C TYR A 82 -27.01 10.13 -30.79
N GLN A 83 -27.79 9.55 -29.87
CA GLN A 83 -28.33 10.23 -28.70
C GLN A 83 -27.30 10.26 -27.56
N VAL A 84 -27.07 11.45 -26.99
CA VAL A 84 -26.18 11.67 -25.83
C VAL A 84 -27.04 11.88 -24.59
N ARG A 85 -26.72 11.20 -23.48
CA ARG A 85 -27.45 11.32 -22.21
C ARG A 85 -26.74 12.28 -21.26
N PRO A 86 -27.46 13.02 -20.40
CA PRO A 86 -26.84 13.80 -19.33
C PRO A 86 -26.22 12.90 -18.25
N VAL A 87 -25.21 13.41 -17.56
CA VAL A 87 -24.66 12.79 -16.35
C VAL A 87 -25.67 12.85 -15.20
N GLU A 88 -25.66 11.86 -14.31
CA GLU A 88 -26.56 11.82 -13.14
C GLU A 88 -26.01 12.68 -11.99
N THR A 89 -24.69 12.73 -11.84
CA THR A 89 -24.03 13.49 -10.79
C THR A 89 -22.67 13.97 -11.29
N LEU A 90 -22.34 15.23 -11.01
CA LEU A 90 -21.02 15.80 -11.23
C LEU A 90 -20.43 16.18 -9.87
N TRP A 91 -19.27 15.64 -9.50
CA TRP A 91 -18.59 16.01 -8.26
C TRP A 91 -17.60 17.14 -8.51
N GLY A 92 -17.73 18.22 -7.73
CA GLY A 92 -16.79 19.36 -7.73
C GLY A 92 -15.59 19.15 -6.81
N ASP A 93 -14.82 20.22 -6.56
CA ASP A 93 -13.66 20.25 -5.66
C ASP A 93 -13.97 19.58 -4.29
N PRO A 94 -13.10 18.70 -3.75
CA PRO A 94 -11.79 18.24 -4.24
C PRO A 94 -11.81 16.99 -5.12
N TRP A 95 -12.97 16.60 -5.66
CA TRP A 95 -13.17 15.36 -6.40
C TRP A 95 -12.85 15.51 -7.90
N ILE A 96 -11.68 16.07 -8.19
CA ILE A 96 -11.17 16.28 -9.55
C ILE A 96 -9.78 15.66 -9.61
N LEU A 97 -9.55 14.76 -10.59
CA LEU A 97 -8.22 14.25 -10.84
C LEU A 97 -7.36 15.32 -11.52
N PRO A 98 -6.21 15.70 -10.95
CA PRO A 98 -5.29 16.62 -11.59
C PRO A 98 -4.84 16.12 -12.96
N ARG A 99 -4.51 17.05 -13.86
CA ARG A 99 -4.00 16.71 -15.21
C ARG A 99 -2.80 15.77 -15.19
N SER A 100 -1.89 15.94 -14.23
CA SER A 100 -0.74 15.04 -14.07
C SER A 100 -1.14 13.58 -13.83
N LEU A 101 -2.23 13.33 -13.09
CA LEU A 101 -2.76 11.98 -12.87
C LEU A 101 -3.52 11.44 -14.08
N LEU A 102 -4.19 12.28 -14.86
CA LEU A 102 -4.76 11.86 -16.14
C LEU A 102 -3.67 11.41 -17.12
N ASP A 103 -2.59 12.18 -17.21
CA ASP A 103 -1.44 11.85 -18.06
C ASP A 103 -0.72 10.59 -17.57
N LEU A 104 -0.58 10.42 -16.24
CA LEU A 104 -0.12 9.18 -15.64
C LEU A 104 -1.05 8.01 -16.00
N GLY A 105 -2.36 8.21 -15.94
CA GLY A 105 -3.37 7.20 -16.29
C GLY A 105 -3.25 6.75 -17.74
N ARG A 106 -3.07 7.69 -18.68
CA ARG A 106 -2.80 7.41 -20.09
C ARG A 106 -1.48 6.64 -20.29
N GLN A 107 -0.42 7.05 -19.59
CA GLN A 107 0.87 6.38 -19.64
C GLN A 107 0.79 4.93 -19.14
N VAL A 108 0.08 4.71 -18.02
CA VAL A 108 -0.13 3.38 -17.43
C VAL A 108 -1.01 2.52 -18.35
N ALA A 109 -2.11 3.06 -18.87
CA ALA A 109 -3.00 2.37 -19.81
C ALA A 109 -2.23 1.89 -21.04
N ARG A 110 -1.43 2.78 -21.65
CA ARG A 110 -0.60 2.46 -22.82
C ARG A 110 0.46 1.42 -22.52
N TYR A 111 1.20 1.56 -21.41
CA TYR A 111 2.31 0.65 -21.08
C TYR A 111 1.82 -0.75 -20.70
N TYR A 112 0.76 -0.84 -19.90
CA TYR A 112 0.21 -2.11 -19.42
C TYR A 112 -0.89 -2.68 -20.31
N GLN A 113 -1.20 -2.04 -21.45
CA GLN A 113 -2.25 -2.43 -22.38
C GLN A 113 -3.59 -2.66 -21.66
N ALA A 114 -3.97 -1.70 -20.81
CA ALA A 114 -5.17 -1.75 -20.00
C ALA A 114 -6.14 -0.63 -20.42
N PRO A 115 -7.46 -0.91 -20.50
CA PRO A 115 -8.49 0.11 -20.71
C PRO A 115 -8.34 1.33 -19.80
N LEU A 116 -8.32 2.52 -20.38
CA LEU A 116 -8.05 3.78 -19.66
C LEU A 116 -9.02 3.99 -18.49
N GLY A 117 -10.32 3.73 -18.68
CA GLY A 117 -11.28 3.90 -17.60
C GLY A 117 -11.08 2.90 -16.44
N MET A 118 -10.61 1.68 -16.71
CA MET A 118 -10.19 0.77 -15.62
C MET A 118 -8.96 1.29 -14.88
N VAL A 119 -8.01 1.93 -15.57
CA VAL A 119 -6.84 2.56 -14.93
C VAL A 119 -7.26 3.75 -14.08
N LEU A 120 -8.04 4.68 -14.62
CA LEU A 120 -8.48 5.89 -13.93
C LEU A 120 -9.33 5.56 -12.70
N SER A 121 -10.15 4.51 -12.75
CA SER A 121 -10.92 4.07 -11.58
C SER A 121 -10.05 3.58 -10.41
N GLN A 122 -8.81 3.13 -10.65
CA GLN A 122 -7.86 2.82 -9.56
C GLN A 122 -7.41 4.07 -8.80
N MET A 123 -7.52 5.24 -9.42
CA MET A 123 -7.13 6.53 -8.82
C MET A 123 -8.25 7.14 -7.99
N LEU A 124 -9.47 6.61 -8.10
CA LEU A 124 -10.65 7.10 -7.41
C LEU A 124 -10.84 6.40 -6.06
N PRO A 125 -11.37 7.10 -5.05
CA PRO A 125 -11.73 6.47 -3.79
C PRO A 125 -12.97 5.57 -3.96
N PRO A 126 -13.09 4.48 -3.16
CA PRO A 126 -14.15 3.47 -3.31
C PRO A 126 -15.57 3.97 -3.00
N ARG A 127 -15.70 5.13 -2.33
CA ARG A 127 -16.98 5.79 -2.05
C ARG A 127 -16.77 7.30 -2.07
N ILE A 128 -17.44 7.99 -2.99
CA ILE A 128 -17.41 9.46 -3.09
C ILE A 128 -18.55 10.06 -2.23
N LEU A 129 -19.73 9.44 -2.27
CA LEU A 129 -21.00 9.95 -1.74
C LEU A 129 -21.14 10.02 -0.19
N GLY A 130 -20.18 9.51 0.58
CA GLY A 130 -20.27 9.50 2.06
C GLY A 130 -19.19 10.29 2.79
N ALA A 131 -18.24 10.90 2.06
CA ALA A 131 -17.05 11.51 2.65
C ALA A 131 -17.16 13.03 2.87
N LEU A 132 -18.17 13.67 2.28
CA LEU A 132 -18.43 15.10 2.40
C LEU A 132 -18.79 15.51 3.85
N ALA A 133 -19.44 14.64 4.61
CA ALA A 133 -20.03 14.99 5.91
C ALA A 133 -19.03 15.14 7.06
N ASP A 134 -17.79 14.65 6.94
CA ASP A 134 -16.87 14.64 8.07
C ASP A 134 -15.41 14.56 7.60
N VAL A 135 -14.91 15.55 6.87
CA VAL A 135 -13.48 15.61 6.51
C VAL A 135 -12.66 15.92 7.78
N ALA A 136 -12.37 14.87 8.52
CA ALA A 136 -11.50 14.84 9.69
C ALA A 136 -10.05 14.83 9.22
N VAL A 137 -9.53 16.00 8.89
CA VAL A 137 -8.11 16.31 9.05
C VAL A 137 -7.95 16.96 10.42
N ASN A 138 -6.71 17.10 10.92
CA ASN A 138 -6.33 17.71 12.19
C ASN A 138 -6.89 19.14 12.35
N ARG A 139 -8.20 19.26 12.53
CA ARG A 139 -8.89 20.49 12.85
C ARG A 139 -8.56 20.77 14.30
N CYS A 140 -7.85 21.87 14.50
CA CYS A 140 -7.78 22.52 15.78
C CYS A 140 -9.07 23.33 15.94
N TRP A 141 -9.69 23.23 17.10
CA TRP A 141 -10.89 23.99 17.40
C TRP A 141 -10.50 25.08 18.39
N ARG A 142 -11.06 26.27 18.23
CA ARG A 142 -11.01 27.31 19.25
C ARG A 142 -12.41 27.82 19.54
N LEU A 143 -12.58 28.41 20.72
CA LEU A 143 -13.76 29.20 21.04
C LEU A 143 -13.74 30.50 20.24
N THR A 144 -14.88 30.81 19.62
CA THR A 144 -15.16 32.15 19.10
C THR A 144 -15.46 33.09 20.28
N GLU A 145 -15.49 34.39 20.04
CA GLU A 145 -15.85 35.36 21.10
C GLU A 145 -17.25 35.07 21.67
N ALA A 146 -18.21 34.76 20.80
CA ALA A 146 -19.55 34.33 21.19
C ALA A 146 -19.53 33.06 22.06
N GLY A 147 -18.64 32.11 21.76
CA GLY A 147 -18.47 30.89 22.56
C GLY A 147 -17.83 31.13 23.91
N ARG A 148 -16.88 32.06 24.02
CA ARG A 148 -16.26 32.44 25.31
C ARG A 148 -17.31 33.03 26.26
N VAL A 149 -18.18 33.91 25.75
CA VAL A 149 -19.27 34.51 26.53
C VAL A 149 -20.33 33.46 26.90
N ALA A 150 -20.79 32.67 25.94
CA ALA A 150 -21.86 31.69 26.17
C ALA A 150 -21.46 30.53 27.11
N LEU A 151 -20.16 30.24 27.23
CA LEU A 151 -19.64 29.12 28.02
C LEU A 151 -18.89 29.56 29.30
N ALA A 152 -18.89 30.86 29.62
CA ALA A 152 -18.29 31.39 30.85
C ALA A 152 -19.01 30.86 32.11
N ASP A 153 -20.34 30.87 32.11
CA ASP A 153 -21.18 30.54 33.28
C ASP A 153 -21.86 29.18 33.16
N LEU A 154 -21.07 28.12 32.91
CA LEU A 154 -21.59 26.76 32.85
C LEU A 154 -21.91 26.21 34.26
N PRO A 155 -23.12 25.63 34.47
CA PRO A 155 -23.50 25.03 35.75
C PRO A 155 -22.49 23.98 36.22
N VAL A 156 -22.23 23.91 37.54
CA VAL A 156 -21.24 23.00 38.14
C VAL A 156 -21.49 21.53 37.77
N ARG A 157 -22.77 21.15 37.59
CA ARG A 157 -23.20 19.79 37.22
C ARG A 157 -22.93 19.42 35.75
N ALA A 158 -22.59 20.37 34.89
CA ALA A 158 -22.37 20.16 33.46
C ALA A 158 -20.92 19.73 33.15
N HIS A 159 -20.44 18.67 33.82
CA HIS A 159 -19.04 18.23 33.79
C HIS A 159 -18.45 18.06 32.38
N ALA A 160 -19.21 17.46 31.44
CA ALA A 160 -18.75 17.26 30.06
C ALA A 160 -18.59 18.59 29.27
N LYS A 161 -19.51 19.55 29.47
CA LYS A 161 -19.42 20.88 28.85
C LYS A 161 -18.26 21.68 29.43
N ARG A 162 -18.08 21.66 30.75
CA ARG A 162 -16.96 22.37 31.42
C ARG A 162 -15.60 21.81 31.01
N LYS A 163 -15.46 20.49 30.92
CA LYS A 163 -14.21 19.85 30.47
C LYS A 163 -13.84 20.20 29.03
N LEU A 164 -14.84 20.24 28.13
CA LEU A 164 -14.64 20.64 26.73
C LEU A 164 -14.34 22.14 26.60
N ALA A 165 -15.11 22.99 27.31
CA ALA A 165 -14.91 24.44 27.31
C ALA A 165 -13.54 24.81 27.89
N GLY A 166 -13.15 24.23 29.03
CA GLY A 166 -11.85 24.46 29.66
C GLY A 166 -10.68 24.13 28.72
N ARG A 167 -10.74 22.96 28.06
CA ARG A 167 -9.68 22.57 27.11
C ARG A 167 -9.52 23.53 25.93
N LEU A 168 -10.63 24.13 25.47
CA LEU A 168 -10.65 25.09 24.35
C LEU A 168 -10.40 26.54 24.79
N HIS A 169 -10.53 26.85 26.08
CA HIS A 169 -10.28 28.17 26.66
C HIS A 169 -8.78 28.44 26.81
N GLU A 170 -8.00 27.41 27.15
CA GLU A 170 -6.54 27.49 27.31
C GLU A 170 -5.82 27.69 25.96
N THR A 171 -6.07 26.79 25.01
CA THR A 171 -5.41 26.79 23.69
C THR A 171 -6.31 26.13 22.65
N PRO A 172 -6.14 26.44 21.35
CA PRO A 172 -6.75 25.66 20.29
C PRO A 172 -6.39 24.18 20.45
N ALA A 173 -7.39 23.29 20.32
CA ALA A 173 -7.21 21.88 20.61
C ALA A 173 -7.54 21.01 19.39
N PRO A 174 -6.69 20.02 19.04
CA PRO A 174 -6.96 19.12 17.93
C PRO A 174 -8.14 18.20 18.23
N THR A 175 -8.87 17.83 17.19
CA THR A 175 -10.07 16.96 17.28
C THR A 175 -9.81 15.66 18.07
N GLN A 176 -8.61 15.08 17.98
CA GLN A 176 -8.23 13.87 18.71
C GLN A 176 -8.16 14.10 20.24
N ALA A 177 -7.57 15.22 20.67
CA ALA A 177 -7.50 15.58 22.09
C ALA A 177 -8.91 15.82 22.66
N LEU A 178 -9.81 16.40 21.88
CA LEU A 178 -11.21 16.62 22.28
C LEU A 178 -11.99 15.30 22.37
N ARG A 179 -11.73 14.35 21.46
CA ARG A 179 -12.37 13.03 21.48
C ARG A 179 -11.96 12.22 22.72
N ALA A 180 -10.73 12.39 23.20
CA ALA A 180 -10.24 11.74 24.43
C ALA A 180 -10.92 12.26 25.72
N LEU A 181 -11.68 13.36 25.67
CA LEU A 181 -12.33 13.93 26.85
C LEU A 181 -13.52 13.09 27.35
N GLY A 182 -14.10 12.24 26.49
CA GLY A 182 -15.15 11.27 26.86
C GLY A 182 -16.24 11.06 25.80
N PRO A 183 -17.11 10.06 26.00
CA PRO A 183 -18.27 9.81 25.13
C PRO A 183 -19.22 11.02 25.18
N GLY A 184 -19.47 11.64 24.03
CA GLY A 184 -20.33 12.83 23.91
C GLY A 184 -19.61 14.14 23.59
N ALA A 185 -18.28 14.21 23.75
CA ALA A 185 -17.50 15.41 23.42
C ALA A 185 -17.68 15.86 21.96
N MET A 186 -17.69 14.92 21.02
CA MET A 186 -17.90 15.21 19.59
C MET A 186 -19.34 15.62 19.24
N SER A 187 -20.32 15.18 20.03
CA SER A 187 -21.71 15.61 19.86
C SER A 187 -21.87 17.07 20.29
N LEU A 188 -21.31 17.41 21.46
CA LEU A 188 -21.25 18.78 21.96
C LEU A 188 -20.49 19.71 21.02
N LEU A 189 -19.35 19.28 20.49
CA LEU A 189 -18.55 20.07 19.55
C LEU A 189 -19.34 20.39 18.27
N ARG A 190 -20.11 19.43 17.73
CA ARG A 190 -21.00 19.67 16.58
C ARG A 190 -22.11 20.66 16.92
N ALA A 191 -22.74 20.53 18.09
CA ALA A 191 -23.76 21.47 18.55
C ALA A 191 -23.21 22.88 18.72
N TRP A 192 -22.01 23.02 19.31
CA TRP A 192 -21.33 24.30 19.50
C TRP A 192 -20.90 24.92 18.18
N ARG A 193 -20.50 24.11 17.19
CA ARG A 193 -20.21 24.60 15.84
C ARG A 193 -21.46 25.14 15.17
N ALA A 194 -22.57 24.41 15.24
CA ALA A 194 -23.86 24.85 14.69
C ALA A 194 -24.35 26.15 15.36
N ALA A 195 -24.06 26.33 16.64
CA ALA A 195 -24.34 27.55 17.39
C ALA A 195 -23.30 28.68 17.19
N GLY A 196 -22.24 28.46 16.39
CA GLY A 196 -21.18 29.44 16.14
C GLY A 196 -20.24 29.70 17.34
N TRP A 197 -20.26 28.86 18.37
CA TRP A 197 -19.45 29.00 19.59
C TRP A 197 -18.02 28.49 19.42
N VAL A 198 -17.82 27.59 18.46
CA VAL A 198 -16.49 27.07 18.10
C VAL A 198 -16.30 27.17 16.61
N GLU A 199 -15.07 27.49 16.22
CA GLU A 199 -14.66 27.44 14.82
C GLU A 199 -13.51 26.46 14.64
N ALA A 200 -13.45 25.87 13.44
CA ALA A 200 -12.35 25.01 13.06
C ALA A 200 -11.25 25.86 12.44
N LEU A 201 -10.10 25.87 13.09
CA LEU A 201 -8.85 26.31 12.49
C LEU A 201 -8.32 25.17 11.63
N VAL A 202 -8.03 25.47 10.37
CA VAL A 202 -7.08 24.67 9.60
C VAL A 202 -5.74 24.98 10.21
N ASP A 203 -5.05 23.98 10.75
CA ASP A 203 -3.72 24.18 11.30
C ASP A 203 -2.77 24.57 10.15
N VAL A 204 -2.38 25.85 10.11
CA VAL A 204 -1.43 26.40 9.13
C VAL A 204 -0.11 26.81 9.78
N SER A 205 0.06 26.57 11.08
CA SER A 205 1.37 26.78 11.70
C SER A 205 2.23 25.54 11.46
N PRO A 206 3.34 25.63 10.72
CA PRO A 206 4.36 24.59 10.79
C PRO A 206 4.80 24.52 12.25
N ALA A 207 4.59 23.38 12.90
CA ALA A 207 5.34 23.07 14.10
C ALA A 207 6.84 23.25 13.77
N ALA A 208 7.64 23.68 14.75
CA ALA A 208 9.08 23.76 14.56
C ALA A 208 9.58 22.43 13.94
N PRO A 209 10.39 22.47 12.87
CA PRO A 209 10.77 21.26 12.17
C PRO A 209 11.50 20.34 13.13
N ASP A 210 11.02 19.09 13.23
CA ASP A 210 11.69 18.09 14.04
C ASP A 210 13.12 17.89 13.52
N THR A 211 14.12 17.96 14.40
CA THR A 211 15.49 17.56 14.07
C THR A 211 15.69 16.11 14.45
N LEU A 212 15.91 15.27 13.44
CA LEU A 212 16.30 13.88 13.66
C LEU A 212 17.81 13.79 13.86
N GLU A 213 18.24 13.14 14.94
CA GLU A 213 19.64 12.76 15.11
C GLU A 213 19.99 11.65 14.12
N LEU A 214 20.84 11.98 13.14
CA LEU A 214 21.36 11.06 12.14
C LEU A 214 22.80 10.69 12.46
N THR A 215 23.20 9.47 12.15
CA THR A 215 24.63 9.10 12.18
C THR A 215 25.39 9.84 11.07
N GLY A 216 26.72 9.95 11.19
CA GLY A 216 27.55 10.58 10.13
C GLY A 216 27.33 9.95 8.74
N ALA A 217 27.22 8.62 8.68
CA ALA A 217 26.92 7.88 7.45
C ALA A 217 25.53 8.20 6.90
N GLN A 218 24.52 8.35 7.77
CA GLN A 218 23.15 8.71 7.36
C GLN A 218 23.08 10.17 6.87
N ALA A 219 23.77 11.09 7.53
CA ALA A 219 23.84 12.49 7.12
C ALA A 219 24.52 12.65 5.75
N GLN A 220 25.62 11.93 5.53
CA GLN A 220 26.29 11.88 4.23
C GLN A 220 25.38 11.28 3.15
N ALA A 221 24.73 10.14 3.42
CA ALA A 221 23.80 9.52 2.49
C ALA A 221 22.62 10.44 2.15
N LEU A 222 22.09 11.19 3.12
CA LEU A 222 21.04 12.18 2.87
C LEU A 222 21.54 13.30 1.95
N ALA A 223 22.77 13.79 2.15
CA ALA A 223 23.38 14.80 1.29
C ALA A 223 23.56 14.28 -0.16
N GLU A 224 24.00 13.03 -0.33
CA GLU A 224 24.13 12.37 -1.63
C GLU A 224 22.77 12.19 -2.33
N ILE A 225 21.73 11.80 -1.59
CA ILE A 225 20.35 11.74 -2.11
C ILE A 225 19.90 13.15 -2.53
N SER A 226 20.18 14.17 -1.72
CA SER A 226 19.79 15.55 -2.00
C SER A 226 20.53 16.16 -3.18
N ALA A 227 21.77 15.75 -3.44
CA ALA A 227 22.55 16.14 -4.61
C ALA A 227 22.15 15.39 -5.90
N THR A 228 21.44 14.26 -5.79
CA THR A 228 21.02 13.48 -6.96
C THR A 228 20.01 14.28 -7.81
N PRO A 229 20.23 14.42 -9.14
CA PRO A 229 19.32 15.14 -10.04
C PRO A 229 17.90 14.58 -9.99
N LEU A 230 16.87 15.44 -10.03
CA LEU A 230 15.46 15.01 -9.94
C LEU A 230 15.05 14.04 -11.06
N ALA A 231 15.68 14.14 -12.24
CA ALA A 231 15.45 13.22 -13.36
C ALA A 231 16.02 11.82 -13.14
N GLN A 232 16.89 11.63 -12.14
CA GLN A 232 17.58 10.39 -11.85
C GLN A 232 17.05 9.77 -10.55
N PRO A 233 16.47 8.56 -10.58
CA PRO A 233 16.11 7.84 -9.36
C PRO A 233 17.34 7.51 -8.51
N ALA A 234 17.19 7.54 -7.19
CA ALA A 234 18.22 7.13 -6.24
C ALA A 234 17.86 5.78 -5.60
N LEU A 235 18.79 4.84 -5.62
CA LEU A 235 18.76 3.58 -4.86
C LEU A 235 19.48 3.80 -3.53
N LEU A 236 18.75 3.73 -2.42
CA LEU A 236 19.31 3.62 -1.08
C LEU A 236 19.51 2.15 -0.72
N HIS A 237 20.73 1.66 -0.94
CA HIS A 237 21.14 0.31 -0.62
C HIS A 237 21.67 0.25 0.81
N GLY A 238 20.80 -0.11 1.75
CA GLY A 238 21.13 -0.16 3.17
C GLY A 238 20.76 -1.49 3.81
N ILE A 239 21.73 -2.13 4.47
CA ILE A 239 21.52 -3.41 5.16
C ILE A 239 20.40 -3.31 6.20
N THR A 240 19.78 -4.43 6.57
CA THR A 240 18.74 -4.43 7.61
C THR A 240 19.28 -3.84 8.91
N GLY A 241 18.55 -2.89 9.49
CA GLY A 241 18.98 -2.16 10.69
C GLY A 241 19.89 -0.97 10.44
N SER A 242 20.21 -0.60 9.19
CA SER A 242 20.98 0.62 8.84
C SER A 242 20.25 1.95 9.08
N GLY A 243 18.96 1.90 9.43
CA GLY A 243 18.16 3.10 9.69
C GLY A 243 17.64 3.81 8.43
N LYS A 244 17.40 3.09 7.32
CA LYS A 244 16.78 3.65 6.09
C LYS A 244 15.54 4.52 6.37
N THR A 245 14.69 4.08 7.30
CA THR A 245 13.50 4.81 7.72
C THR A 245 13.83 6.21 8.23
N GLU A 246 14.92 6.41 8.97
CA GLU A 246 15.31 7.73 9.47
C GLU A 246 15.69 8.68 8.33
N LEU A 247 16.32 8.17 7.26
CA LEU A 247 16.55 8.98 6.05
C LEU A 247 15.25 9.33 5.33
N TYR A 248 14.27 8.42 5.29
CA TYR A 248 12.98 8.73 4.68
C TYR A 248 12.27 9.85 5.43
N LEU A 249 12.29 9.82 6.77
CA LEU A 249 11.70 10.85 7.60
C LEU A 249 12.45 12.17 7.50
N ALA A 250 13.79 12.13 7.49
CA ALA A 250 14.61 13.33 7.30
C ALA A 250 14.33 14.01 5.96
N LEU A 251 14.22 13.23 4.87
CA LEU A 251 13.84 13.75 3.56
C LEU A 251 12.42 14.32 3.57
N ALA A 252 11.47 13.65 4.24
CA ALA A 252 10.10 14.13 4.36
C ALA A 252 10.01 15.45 5.15
N LEU A 253 10.77 15.59 6.23
CA LEU A 253 10.88 16.82 7.02
C LEU A 253 11.51 17.97 6.22
N GLU A 254 12.59 17.71 5.48
CA GLU A 254 13.22 18.69 4.59
C GLU A 254 12.23 19.21 3.53
N LEU A 255 11.45 18.31 2.93
CA LEU A 255 10.44 18.66 1.92
C LEU A 255 9.24 19.39 2.54
N ALA A 256 8.78 18.97 3.71
CA ALA A 256 7.71 19.63 4.45
C ALA A 256 8.08 21.07 4.81
N GLY A 257 9.33 21.31 5.24
CA GLY A 257 9.86 22.66 5.49
C GLY A 257 9.88 23.56 4.26
N ARG A 258 9.86 22.98 3.05
CA ARG A 258 9.72 23.69 1.76
C ARG A 258 8.27 23.71 1.24
N GLY A 259 7.30 23.31 2.06
CA GLY A 259 5.88 23.23 1.67
C GLY A 259 5.57 22.14 0.63
N ARG A 260 6.43 21.14 0.48
CA ARG A 260 6.26 20.01 -0.46
C ARG A 260 5.79 18.77 0.28
N GLN A 261 5.01 17.95 -0.42
CA GLN A 261 4.49 16.68 0.09
C GLN A 261 5.43 15.54 -0.26
N THR A 262 5.47 14.49 0.56
CA THR A 262 6.18 13.25 0.29
C THR A 262 5.19 12.09 0.24
N LEU A 263 5.34 11.19 -0.72
CA LEU A 263 4.59 9.93 -0.78
C LEU A 263 5.52 8.78 -0.39
N LEU A 264 5.26 8.15 0.75
CA LEU A 264 5.97 6.95 1.21
C LEU A 264 5.11 5.71 0.93
N LEU A 265 5.60 4.88 0.02
CA LEU A 265 5.03 3.58 -0.32
C LEU A 265 5.71 2.48 0.49
N VAL A 266 4.89 1.61 1.07
CA VAL A 266 5.31 0.40 1.79
C VAL A 266 4.65 -0.84 1.20
N PRO A 267 5.29 -2.03 1.30
CA PRO A 267 4.82 -3.23 0.59
C PRO A 267 3.45 -3.72 1.10
N GLU A 268 3.27 -3.85 2.41
CA GLU A 268 2.09 -4.50 2.97
C GLU A 268 1.39 -3.67 4.06
N ILE A 269 0.06 -3.81 4.09
CA ILE A 269 -0.83 -3.10 5.02
C ILE A 269 -0.50 -3.43 6.47
N ASN A 270 -0.10 -4.67 6.74
CA ASN A 270 0.16 -5.16 8.10
C ASN A 270 1.33 -4.43 8.77
N LEU A 271 2.23 -3.86 7.99
CA LEU A 271 3.37 -3.07 8.47
C LEU A 271 3.01 -1.59 8.67
N THR A 272 1.88 -1.14 8.12
CA THR A 272 1.48 0.27 8.12
C THR A 272 1.21 0.82 9.54
N PRO A 273 0.49 0.12 10.46
CA PRO A 273 0.23 0.66 11.80
C PRO A 273 1.48 0.86 12.65
N GLN A 274 2.47 -0.04 12.55
CA GLN A 274 3.73 0.05 13.31
C GLN A 274 4.56 1.23 12.80
N LEU A 275 4.68 1.35 11.48
CA LEU A 275 5.38 2.47 10.86
C LEU A 275 4.66 3.80 11.11
N GLU A 276 3.34 3.82 11.04
CA GLU A 276 2.51 4.99 11.35
C GLU A 276 2.71 5.48 12.79
N ALA A 277 2.73 4.58 13.77
CA ALA A 277 3.03 4.92 15.15
C ALA A 277 4.44 5.51 15.30
N ARG A 278 5.44 4.87 14.67
CA ARG A 278 6.83 5.34 14.68
C ARG A 278 6.98 6.71 14.02
N ILE A 279 6.30 6.97 12.90
CA ILE A 279 6.30 8.28 12.24
C ILE A 279 5.75 9.35 13.19
N ARG A 280 4.61 9.08 13.85
CA ARG A 280 4.00 10.04 14.77
C ARG A 280 4.86 10.34 15.99
N GLU A 281 5.60 9.35 16.46
CA GLU A 281 6.54 9.52 17.58
C GLU A 281 7.79 10.30 17.17
N ARG A 282 8.38 9.95 16.01
CA ARG A 282 9.67 10.48 15.56
C ARG A 282 9.58 11.82 14.84
N ALA A 283 8.47 12.08 14.16
CA ALA A 283 8.25 13.29 13.37
C ALA A 283 6.83 13.85 13.62
N PRO A 284 6.50 14.24 14.88
CA PRO A 284 5.17 14.74 15.24
C PRO A 284 4.75 16.00 14.50
N SER A 285 5.70 16.78 13.95
CA SER A 285 5.42 17.96 13.12
C SER A 285 4.82 17.62 11.75
N LEU A 286 5.03 16.40 11.23
CA LEU A 286 4.52 16.00 9.92
C LEU A 286 3.01 15.72 9.96
N ARG A 287 2.24 16.42 9.12
CA ARG A 287 0.82 16.10 8.92
C ARG A 287 0.71 14.84 8.08
N LEU A 288 0.44 13.71 8.74
CA LEU A 288 0.37 12.38 8.13
C LEU A 288 -1.05 12.05 7.64
N ALA A 289 -1.17 11.57 6.40
CA ALA A 289 -2.37 10.89 5.90
C ALA A 289 -2.05 9.47 5.44
N VAL A 290 -2.92 8.52 5.78
CA VAL A 290 -2.74 7.09 5.48
C VAL A 290 -3.71 6.62 4.39
N LEU A 291 -3.19 5.89 3.40
CA LEU A 291 -3.91 5.40 2.23
C LEU A 291 -3.57 3.93 1.94
N HIS A 292 -4.40 3.02 2.45
CA HIS A 292 -4.30 1.59 2.12
C HIS A 292 -5.67 0.91 2.10
N SER A 293 -5.78 -0.23 1.42
CA SER A 293 -7.05 -0.94 1.23
C SER A 293 -7.67 -1.50 2.52
N GLY A 294 -6.87 -1.67 3.58
CA GLY A 294 -7.35 -2.05 4.92
C GLY A 294 -8.26 -1.02 5.58
N LEU A 295 -8.20 0.25 5.21
CA LEU A 295 -9.05 1.32 5.74
C LEU A 295 -10.51 1.19 5.25
N ALA A 296 -11.45 1.52 6.13
CA ALA A 296 -12.86 1.66 5.77
C ALA A 296 -13.03 2.64 4.61
N ALA A 297 -14.01 2.39 3.73
CA ALA A 297 -14.21 3.18 2.50
C ALA A 297 -14.33 4.69 2.77
N GLY A 298 -15.07 5.09 3.81
CA GLY A 298 -15.19 6.50 4.19
C GLY A 298 -13.88 7.10 4.71
N ALA A 299 -13.06 6.34 5.44
CA ALA A 299 -11.74 6.80 5.89
C ALA A 299 -10.79 7.01 4.70
N ARG A 300 -10.77 6.08 3.74
CA ARG A 300 -9.99 6.22 2.51
C ARG A 300 -10.38 7.46 1.70
N ALA A 301 -11.69 7.67 1.52
CA ALA A 301 -12.19 8.81 0.77
C ALA A 301 -11.82 10.16 1.43
N ARG A 302 -11.83 10.21 2.77
CA ARG A 302 -11.36 11.40 3.52
C ARG A 302 -9.87 11.64 3.35
N SER A 303 -9.04 10.61 3.52
CA SER A 303 -7.59 10.73 3.31
C SER A 303 -7.27 11.15 1.87
N TRP A 304 -8.02 10.61 0.90
CA TRP A 304 -7.88 10.96 -0.51
C TRP A 304 -8.23 12.43 -0.76
N ALA A 305 -9.35 12.92 -0.21
CA ALA A 305 -9.77 14.31 -0.34
C ALA A 305 -8.79 15.28 0.33
N ALA A 306 -8.27 14.92 1.51
CA ALA A 306 -7.22 15.68 2.19
C ALA A 306 -5.93 15.76 1.35
N ALA A 307 -5.53 14.63 0.75
CA ALA A 307 -4.39 14.56 -0.15
C ALA A 307 -4.58 15.45 -1.38
N ALA A 308 -5.79 15.43 -1.98
CA ALA A 308 -6.17 16.27 -3.12
C ALA A 308 -6.08 17.77 -2.79
N ARG A 309 -6.47 18.17 -1.57
CA ARG A 309 -6.32 19.56 -1.09
C ARG A 309 -4.88 19.93 -0.69
N GLY A 310 -3.94 18.99 -0.75
CA GLY A 310 -2.55 19.24 -0.37
C GLY A 310 -2.32 19.38 1.13
N GLU A 311 -3.28 18.93 1.96
CA GLU A 311 -3.24 19.08 3.41
C GLU A 311 -2.12 18.27 4.09
N PRO A 312 -1.89 16.97 3.80
CA PRO A 312 -0.83 16.22 4.46
C PRO A 312 0.55 16.54 3.90
N ASP A 313 1.57 16.60 4.75
CA ASP A 313 2.98 16.71 4.37
C ASP A 313 3.55 15.34 3.97
N LEU A 314 3.07 14.27 4.63
CA LEU A 314 3.45 12.89 4.34
C LEU A 314 2.22 12.03 4.06
N LEU A 315 2.21 11.41 2.88
CA LEU A 315 1.24 10.40 2.48
C LEU A 315 1.89 9.03 2.69
N LEU A 316 1.38 8.23 3.61
CA LEU A 316 1.81 6.85 3.82
C LEU A 316 0.80 5.90 3.18
N GLY A 317 1.24 4.98 2.34
CA GLY A 317 0.32 4.03 1.76
C GLY A 317 0.98 2.81 1.16
N THR A 318 0.15 1.89 0.67
CA THR A 318 0.62 0.72 -0.07
C THR A 318 0.56 0.98 -1.57
N ARG A 319 0.71 -0.07 -2.40
CA ARG A 319 0.70 -0.02 -3.87
C ARG A 319 -0.29 0.99 -4.49
N LEU A 320 -1.56 1.03 -4.05
CA LEU A 320 -2.59 1.91 -4.65
C LEU A 320 -2.34 3.40 -4.40
N ALA A 321 -1.62 3.75 -3.33
CA ALA A 321 -1.34 5.14 -2.99
C ALA A 321 -0.41 5.83 -4.00
N VAL A 322 0.23 5.08 -4.91
CA VAL A 322 0.97 5.66 -6.05
C VAL A 322 0.10 6.58 -6.91
N PHE A 323 -1.21 6.38 -6.91
CA PHE A 323 -2.20 7.20 -7.61
C PHE A 323 -2.85 8.29 -6.75
N ALA A 324 -2.43 8.44 -5.48
CA ALA A 324 -3.01 9.45 -4.60
C ALA A 324 -2.72 10.87 -5.14
N PRO A 325 -3.73 11.76 -5.19
CA PRO A 325 -3.49 13.14 -5.55
C PRO A 325 -2.63 13.83 -4.49
N ALA A 326 -1.66 14.63 -4.96
CA ALA A 326 -0.70 15.33 -4.11
C ALA A 326 -0.21 16.57 -4.87
N PRO A 327 -0.94 17.71 -4.82
CA PRO A 327 -0.67 18.87 -5.67
C PRO A 327 0.72 19.49 -5.47
N ARG A 328 1.37 19.23 -4.34
CA ARG A 328 2.72 19.74 -4.01
C ARG A 328 3.74 18.62 -3.85
N LEU A 329 3.54 17.46 -4.48
CA LEU A 329 4.43 16.30 -4.36
C LEU A 329 5.87 16.68 -4.72
N GLY A 330 6.82 16.41 -3.83
CA GLY A 330 8.26 16.67 -4.02
C GLY A 330 9.09 15.40 -4.17
N ALA A 331 8.64 14.29 -3.55
CA ALA A 331 9.30 13.00 -3.67
C ALA A 331 8.33 11.83 -3.50
N ILE A 332 8.68 10.71 -4.14
CA ILE A 332 8.11 9.38 -3.88
C ILE A 332 9.22 8.50 -3.31
N ILE A 333 8.97 7.91 -2.14
CA ILE A 333 9.85 6.96 -1.49
C ILE A 333 9.19 5.58 -1.57
N LEU A 334 9.92 4.57 -2.03
CA LEU A 334 9.48 3.18 -2.01
C LEU A 334 10.37 2.40 -1.05
N ASP A 335 9.80 1.96 0.06
CA ASP A 335 10.50 1.07 0.99
C ASP A 335 10.39 -0.39 0.54
N GLU A 336 11.44 -1.17 0.80
CA GLU A 336 11.58 -2.56 0.34
C GLU A 336 11.17 -2.72 -1.14
N GLU A 337 11.77 -1.91 -2.02
CA GLU A 337 11.38 -1.77 -3.44
C GLU A 337 11.29 -3.09 -4.22
N GLN A 338 12.02 -4.11 -3.79
CA GLN A 338 12.06 -5.46 -4.35
C GLN A 338 10.80 -6.29 -4.07
N ASP A 339 9.94 -5.85 -3.15
CA ASP A 339 8.81 -6.64 -2.70
C ASP A 339 7.75 -6.82 -3.81
N ALA A 340 7.37 -8.09 -4.06
CA ALA A 340 6.40 -8.45 -5.09
C ALA A 340 4.98 -7.89 -4.86
N SER A 341 4.64 -7.45 -3.64
CA SER A 341 3.36 -6.80 -3.32
C SER A 341 3.14 -5.50 -4.10
N TYR A 342 4.20 -4.85 -4.59
CA TYR A 342 4.08 -3.71 -5.49
C TYR A 342 3.50 -4.07 -6.87
N LYS A 343 3.43 -5.36 -7.24
CA LYS A 343 2.78 -5.83 -8.46
C LYS A 343 1.31 -6.19 -8.23
N GLN A 344 0.39 -5.48 -8.89
CA GLN A 344 -1.03 -5.83 -8.93
C GLN A 344 -1.24 -7.11 -9.75
N ALA A 345 -1.90 -8.11 -9.15
CA ALA A 345 -2.16 -9.41 -9.77
C ALA A 345 -3.48 -9.45 -10.57
N GLU A 346 -4.49 -8.69 -10.15
CA GLU A 346 -5.86 -8.71 -10.69
C GLU A 346 -6.26 -7.36 -11.30
N GLY A 347 -7.11 -7.38 -12.33
CA GLY A 347 -7.52 -6.17 -13.05
C GLY A 347 -6.36 -5.53 -13.80
N VAL A 348 -6.11 -4.25 -13.55
CA VAL A 348 -4.99 -3.50 -14.14
C VAL A 348 -3.67 -3.97 -13.49
N ARG A 349 -2.94 -4.87 -14.15
CA ARG A 349 -1.72 -5.49 -13.60
C ARG A 349 -0.49 -4.57 -13.60
N TYR A 350 -0.58 -3.37 -13.03
CA TYR A 350 0.54 -2.43 -12.94
C TYR A 350 1.54 -2.82 -11.83
N HIS A 351 2.78 -2.33 -11.92
CA HIS A 351 3.78 -2.39 -10.86
C HIS A 351 3.98 -0.98 -10.26
N ALA A 352 3.73 -0.80 -8.96
CA ALA A 352 3.77 0.50 -8.30
C ALA A 352 5.12 1.22 -8.47
N ARG A 353 6.24 0.51 -8.37
CA ARG A 353 7.58 1.06 -8.70
C ARG A 353 7.66 1.72 -10.06
N GLU A 354 7.24 1.03 -11.13
CA GLU A 354 7.29 1.61 -12.48
C GLU A 354 6.30 2.79 -12.61
N VAL A 355 5.13 2.71 -11.97
CA VAL A 355 4.18 3.84 -11.93
C VAL A 355 4.77 5.04 -11.20
N ALA A 356 5.48 4.83 -10.09
CA ALA A 356 6.17 5.90 -9.36
C ALA A 356 7.26 6.56 -10.23
N LEU A 357 8.01 5.78 -11.01
CA LEU A 357 8.99 6.30 -11.96
C LEU A 357 8.33 7.10 -13.10
N PHE A 358 7.21 6.62 -13.65
CA PHE A 358 6.44 7.37 -14.65
C PHE A 358 5.92 8.69 -14.08
N ARG A 359 5.33 8.63 -12.89
CA ARG A 359 4.80 9.80 -12.19
C ARG A 359 5.92 10.81 -11.91
N ALA A 360 7.07 10.34 -11.45
CA ALA A 360 8.20 11.19 -11.16
C ALA A 360 8.74 11.92 -12.39
N ARG A 361 8.79 11.23 -13.53
CA ARG A 361 9.17 11.84 -14.80
C ARG A 361 8.16 12.90 -15.27
N LEU A 362 6.87 12.64 -15.09
CA LEU A 362 5.81 13.58 -15.48
C LEU A 362 5.75 14.82 -14.58
N GLU A 363 5.97 14.65 -13.27
CA GLU A 363 5.87 15.73 -12.29
C GLU A 363 7.23 16.40 -11.96
N GLY A 364 8.34 15.86 -12.46
CA GLY A 364 9.68 16.39 -12.22
C GLY A 364 10.13 16.28 -10.75
N ILE A 365 9.83 15.15 -10.11
CA ILE A 365 10.04 14.92 -8.67
C ILE A 365 11.03 13.79 -8.39
N ARG A 366 11.55 13.74 -7.16
CA ARG A 366 12.53 12.72 -6.76
C ARG A 366 11.88 11.36 -6.54
N VAL A 367 12.60 10.29 -6.89
CA VAL A 367 12.28 8.92 -6.47
C VAL A 367 13.42 8.34 -5.65
N LEU A 368 13.11 7.87 -4.45
CA LEU A 368 14.02 7.14 -3.59
C LEU A 368 13.54 5.69 -3.48
N LEU A 369 14.36 4.75 -3.95
CA LEU A 369 14.12 3.31 -3.85
C LEU A 369 14.97 2.78 -2.70
N GLY A 370 14.35 2.43 -1.58
CA GLY A 370 15.05 1.90 -0.43
C GLY A 370 14.98 0.38 -0.37
N SER A 371 16.13 -0.26 -0.14
CA SER A 371 16.18 -1.71 -0.04
C SER A 371 17.47 -2.22 0.61
N ALA A 372 17.36 -3.29 1.38
CA ALA A 372 18.52 -4.10 1.80
C ALA A 372 18.89 -5.16 0.74
N THR A 373 17.93 -5.60 -0.07
CA THR A 373 18.11 -6.61 -1.11
C THR A 373 17.47 -6.12 -2.41
N PRO A 374 18.11 -5.14 -3.11
CA PRO A 374 17.51 -4.52 -4.28
C PRO A 374 17.12 -5.55 -5.34
N SER A 375 16.03 -5.29 -6.03
CA SER A 375 15.61 -6.11 -7.17
C SER A 375 16.69 -6.10 -8.25
N LEU A 376 16.79 -7.19 -9.01
CA LEU A 376 17.81 -7.32 -10.05
C LEU A 376 17.67 -6.21 -11.12
N GLU A 377 16.44 -5.76 -11.41
CA GLU A 377 16.19 -4.68 -12.35
C GLU A 377 16.71 -3.34 -11.82
N THR A 378 16.44 -3.02 -10.56
CA THR A 378 16.94 -1.80 -9.91
C THR A 378 18.45 -1.84 -9.75
N TRP A 379 19.02 -2.99 -9.38
CA TRP A 379 20.46 -3.20 -9.29
C TRP A 379 21.14 -3.01 -10.65
N ALA A 380 20.61 -3.60 -11.71
CA ALA A 380 21.15 -3.44 -13.06
C ALA A 380 21.09 -1.99 -13.54
N ARG A 381 20.00 -1.26 -13.27
CA ARG A 381 19.88 0.17 -13.60
C ARG A 381 20.87 1.04 -12.83
N ALA A 382 21.11 0.75 -11.56
CA ALA A 382 22.13 1.41 -10.75
C ALA A 382 23.55 1.10 -11.24
N ALA A 383 23.85 -0.17 -11.54
CA ALA A 383 25.15 -0.59 -12.08
C ALA A 383 25.45 0.06 -13.44
N ALA A 384 24.42 0.29 -14.26
CA ALA A 384 24.52 1.00 -15.53
C ALA A 384 24.55 2.53 -15.41
N GLY A 385 24.61 3.09 -14.19
CA GLY A 385 24.62 4.55 -13.95
C GLY A 385 23.29 5.26 -14.23
N ARG A 386 22.22 4.52 -14.58
CA ARG A 386 20.90 5.12 -14.82
C ARG A 386 20.25 5.58 -13.53
N TYR A 387 20.55 4.91 -12.42
CA TYR A 387 20.16 5.32 -11.06
C TYR A 387 21.40 5.71 -10.27
N SER A 388 21.27 6.71 -9.40
CA SER A 388 22.27 6.99 -8.38
C SER A 388 22.21 5.88 -7.32
N ARG A 389 23.36 5.44 -6.79
CA ARG A 389 23.42 4.40 -5.75
C ARG A 389 24.08 4.97 -4.51
N VAL A 390 23.30 5.09 -3.45
CA VAL A 390 23.72 5.55 -2.12
C VAL A 390 23.74 4.36 -1.18
N VAL A 391 24.85 4.14 -0.46
CA VAL A 391 25.07 2.91 0.32
C VAL A 391 25.11 3.22 1.81
N LEU A 392 24.41 2.41 2.60
CA LEU A 392 24.47 2.39 4.07
C LEU A 392 24.99 1.01 4.53
N PRO A 393 26.32 0.85 4.68
CA PRO A 393 26.93 -0.45 4.91
C PRO A 393 26.81 -0.94 6.35
N GLU A 394 26.54 -0.05 7.30
CA GLU A 394 26.58 -0.34 8.73
C GLU A 394 25.18 -0.34 9.36
N ARG A 395 24.99 -1.12 10.42
CA ARG A 395 23.78 -1.05 11.26
C ARG A 395 23.84 0.22 12.10
N ALA A 396 22.70 0.88 12.26
CA ALA A 396 22.61 2.13 13.02
C ALA A 396 22.83 1.93 14.53
N MET A 397 22.54 0.73 15.05
CA MET A 397 22.72 0.37 16.46
C MET A 397 24.17 -0.05 16.74
N PRO A 398 24.90 0.63 17.64
CA PRO A 398 26.24 0.21 18.06
C PRO A 398 26.24 -1.22 18.61
N GLY A 399 27.17 -2.05 18.14
CA GLY A 399 27.33 -3.45 18.59
C GLY A 399 26.43 -4.48 17.87
N ALA A 400 25.55 -4.06 16.96
CA ALA A 400 24.74 -4.99 16.18
C ALA A 400 25.60 -5.72 15.12
N VAL A 401 25.89 -7.00 15.36
CA VAL A 401 26.67 -7.86 14.45
C VAL A 401 25.77 -8.61 13.45
N LEU A 402 26.33 -8.92 12.27
CA LEU A 402 25.69 -9.80 11.31
C LEU A 402 25.64 -11.24 11.85
N PRO A 403 24.58 -12.01 11.53
CA PRO A 403 24.48 -13.39 11.97
C PRO A 403 25.58 -14.25 11.34
N LYS A 404 26.02 -15.28 12.07
CA LYS A 404 26.88 -16.34 11.50
C LYS A 404 26.02 -17.21 10.59
N VAL A 405 26.46 -17.38 9.34
CA VAL A 405 25.78 -18.21 8.34
C VAL A 405 26.57 -19.50 8.16
N SER A 406 25.88 -20.65 8.28
CA SER A 406 26.46 -21.98 8.06
C SER A 406 25.72 -22.68 6.92
N LEU A 407 26.47 -23.34 6.03
CA LEU A 407 25.90 -24.20 4.99
C LEU A 407 25.90 -25.65 5.48
N LEU A 408 24.71 -26.22 5.62
CA LEU A 408 24.53 -27.61 6.07
C LEU A 408 24.34 -28.53 4.86
N PRO A 409 24.83 -29.79 4.91
CA PRO A 409 24.57 -30.76 3.86
C PRO A 409 23.07 -31.09 3.77
N PRO A 410 22.55 -31.45 2.58
CA PRO A 410 21.16 -31.84 2.43
C PRO A 410 20.84 -33.12 3.23
N PRO A 411 19.60 -33.30 3.71
CA PRO A 411 19.20 -34.55 4.36
C PRO A 411 19.41 -35.75 3.45
N LEU A 412 19.73 -36.91 4.05
CA LEU A 412 19.92 -38.15 3.28
C LEU A 412 18.67 -38.50 2.45
N PRO A 413 18.86 -39.11 1.27
CA PRO A 413 17.77 -39.68 0.49
C PRO A 413 16.94 -40.67 1.34
N GLY A 414 15.66 -40.36 1.57
CA GLY A 414 14.74 -41.15 2.42
C GLY A 414 14.46 -40.55 3.81
N GLY A 415 15.26 -39.60 4.29
CA GLY A 415 15.03 -38.89 5.56
C GLY A 415 13.94 -37.80 5.49
N GLY A 416 13.58 -37.25 6.65
CA GLY A 416 12.68 -36.10 6.78
C GLY A 416 13.21 -34.83 6.07
N PRO A 417 12.38 -33.77 5.91
CA PRO A 417 12.80 -32.49 5.33
C PRO A 417 13.92 -31.77 6.11
N VAL A 418 14.15 -32.13 7.38
CA VAL A 418 15.14 -31.48 8.27
C VAL A 418 16.30 -32.45 8.56
N GLY A 419 17.54 -32.03 8.27
CA GLY A 419 18.74 -32.79 8.63
C GLY A 419 19.00 -32.82 10.14
N GLU A 420 19.80 -33.77 10.63
CA GLU A 420 20.09 -33.93 12.07
C GLU A 420 20.77 -32.69 12.68
N GLU A 421 21.68 -32.04 11.96
CA GLU A 421 22.38 -30.83 12.44
C GLU A 421 21.41 -29.66 12.68
N LEU A 422 20.49 -29.42 11.74
CA LEU A 422 19.46 -28.40 11.88
C LEU A 422 18.49 -28.75 13.02
N LEU A 423 18.10 -30.03 13.14
CA LEU A 423 17.25 -30.46 14.25
C LEU A 423 17.93 -30.25 15.60
N ALA A 424 19.21 -30.57 15.73
CA ALA A 424 19.98 -30.35 16.95
C ALA A 424 20.01 -28.86 17.32
N ALA A 425 20.25 -27.97 16.35
CA ALA A 425 20.21 -26.53 16.58
C ALA A 425 18.83 -26.07 17.08
N VAL A 426 17.74 -26.52 16.46
CA VAL A 426 16.37 -26.22 16.91
C VAL A 426 16.11 -26.72 18.33
N LYS A 427 16.57 -27.94 18.67
CA LYS A 427 16.45 -28.50 20.03
C LYS A 427 17.20 -27.66 21.07
N THR A 428 18.38 -27.14 20.73
CA THR A 428 19.13 -26.25 21.62
C THR A 428 18.35 -24.96 21.90
N ARG A 429 17.73 -24.36 20.88
CA ARG A 429 16.90 -23.16 21.05
C ARG A 429 15.67 -23.43 21.91
N LEU A 430 14.99 -24.53 21.64
CA LEU A 430 13.85 -24.98 22.44
C LEU A 430 14.24 -25.14 23.93
N ALA A 431 15.39 -25.73 24.22
CA ALA A 431 15.88 -25.91 25.60
C ALA A 431 16.24 -24.57 26.29
N GLN A 432 16.57 -23.53 25.52
CA GLN A 432 16.88 -22.19 26.00
C GLN A 432 15.63 -21.29 26.12
N GLY A 433 14.45 -21.77 25.73
CA GLY A 433 13.24 -20.95 25.64
C GLY A 433 13.29 -19.92 24.50
N GLU A 434 14.20 -20.11 23.55
CA GLU A 434 14.36 -19.27 22.36
C GLU A 434 13.52 -19.82 21.20
N GLN A 435 13.21 -18.97 20.21
CA GLN A 435 12.39 -19.33 19.06
C GLN A 435 13.26 -19.63 17.83
N SER A 436 12.81 -20.58 17.00
CA SER A 436 13.42 -20.90 15.71
C SER A 436 12.48 -20.56 14.55
N LEU A 437 13.01 -19.98 13.48
CA LEU A 437 12.29 -19.74 12.23
C LEU A 437 12.81 -20.71 11.17
N LEU A 438 11.90 -21.38 10.46
CA LEU A 438 12.22 -22.28 9.36
C LEU A 438 11.48 -21.82 8.10
N PHE A 439 12.27 -21.34 7.14
CA PHE A 439 11.76 -20.77 5.90
C PHE A 439 11.72 -21.78 4.75
N VAL A 440 10.59 -21.88 4.06
CA VAL A 440 10.45 -22.68 2.83
C VAL A 440 9.89 -21.81 1.71
N ASN A 441 10.50 -21.89 0.52
CA ASN A 441 10.18 -21.02 -0.62
C ASN A 441 8.73 -21.15 -1.16
N ARG A 442 8.02 -22.25 -0.87
CA ARG A 442 6.68 -22.51 -1.43
C ARG A 442 5.76 -23.16 -0.42
N ARG A 443 4.46 -22.87 -0.58
CA ARG A 443 3.35 -23.41 0.22
C ARG A 443 3.09 -24.89 -0.07
N GLY A 444 3.09 -25.25 -1.36
CA GLY A 444 2.63 -26.54 -1.85
C GLY A 444 3.62 -27.27 -2.76
N TYR A 445 3.44 -28.58 -2.83
CA TYR A 445 4.20 -29.55 -3.61
C TYR A 445 3.94 -29.34 -5.11
N ALA A 446 4.94 -28.87 -5.87
CA ALA A 446 5.04 -29.28 -7.28
C ALA A 446 5.97 -30.50 -7.25
N PRO A 447 5.44 -31.71 -7.13
CA PRO A 447 6.27 -32.87 -6.86
C PRO A 447 7.19 -33.11 -8.05
N VAL A 448 8.49 -32.93 -7.84
CA VAL A 448 9.50 -33.43 -8.77
C VAL A 448 9.67 -34.91 -8.45
N LEU A 449 9.87 -35.72 -9.48
CA LEU A 449 10.13 -37.15 -9.29
C LEU A 449 11.57 -37.32 -8.81
N LEU A 450 11.75 -37.88 -7.61
CA LEU A 450 13.04 -38.11 -6.96
C LEU A 450 13.28 -39.61 -6.77
N CYS A 451 14.50 -40.06 -7.04
CA CYS A 451 14.97 -41.39 -6.62
C CYS A 451 15.55 -41.36 -5.20
N LEU A 452 15.02 -42.20 -4.31
CA LEU A 452 15.52 -42.30 -2.93
C LEU A 452 16.86 -43.02 -2.79
N SER A 453 17.35 -43.70 -3.82
CA SER A 453 18.63 -44.42 -3.75
C SER A 453 19.80 -43.55 -4.19
N CYS A 454 19.68 -42.86 -5.33
CA CYS A 454 20.79 -42.09 -5.92
C CYS A 454 20.57 -40.58 -5.97
N GLY A 455 19.41 -40.08 -5.53
CA GLY A 455 19.09 -38.64 -5.56
C GLY A 455 18.75 -38.09 -6.94
N TRP A 456 18.57 -38.94 -7.96
CA TRP A 456 18.15 -38.51 -9.30
C TRP A 456 16.83 -37.73 -9.26
N GLU A 457 16.82 -36.53 -9.84
CA GLU A 457 15.64 -35.71 -10.05
C GLU A 457 15.29 -35.66 -11.54
N ALA A 458 14.03 -35.89 -11.91
CA ALA A 458 13.60 -35.91 -13.31
C ALA A 458 13.90 -34.59 -14.06
N PRO A 459 14.91 -34.55 -14.94
CA PRO A 459 15.24 -33.36 -15.71
C PRO A 459 14.33 -33.25 -16.94
N CYS A 460 14.15 -32.03 -17.43
CA CYS A 460 13.62 -31.83 -18.77
C CYS A 460 14.73 -32.09 -19.82
N PRO A 461 14.47 -32.89 -20.87
CA PRO A 461 15.47 -33.10 -21.93
C PRO A 461 15.63 -31.88 -22.86
N HIS A 462 14.71 -30.91 -22.83
CA HIS A 462 14.68 -29.77 -23.75
C HIS A 462 15.13 -28.45 -23.11
N CYS A 463 15.26 -28.36 -21.78
CA CYS A 463 15.67 -27.14 -21.09
C CYS A 463 16.22 -27.44 -19.69
N ALA A 464 16.72 -26.41 -18.98
CA ALA A 464 17.30 -26.55 -17.64
C ALA A 464 16.28 -26.80 -16.50
N ALA A 465 14.97 -26.88 -16.79
CA ALA A 465 13.94 -27.09 -15.78
C ALA A 465 13.79 -28.57 -15.37
N ARG A 466 13.09 -28.80 -14.25
CA ARG A 466 12.66 -30.14 -13.81
C ARG A 466 11.25 -30.47 -14.29
N LEU A 467 10.93 -31.76 -14.39
CA LEU A 467 9.59 -32.22 -14.69
C LEU A 467 8.75 -32.29 -13.41
N VAL A 468 7.56 -31.70 -13.45
CA VAL A 468 6.57 -31.73 -12.36
C VAL A 468 5.61 -32.89 -12.61
N VAL A 469 5.41 -33.72 -11.60
CA VAL A 469 4.51 -34.88 -11.65
C VAL A 469 3.07 -34.44 -11.47
N HIS A 470 2.21 -34.82 -12.42
CA HIS A 470 0.77 -34.66 -12.39
C HIS A 470 0.14 -36.04 -12.20
N LEU A 471 -0.09 -36.44 -10.94
CA LEU A 471 -0.55 -37.78 -10.58
C LEU A 471 -1.88 -38.15 -11.25
N ALA A 472 -2.84 -37.22 -11.28
CA ALA A 472 -4.14 -37.45 -11.92
C ALA A 472 -4.03 -37.76 -13.43
N ALA A 473 -2.99 -37.23 -14.08
CA ALA A 473 -2.72 -37.44 -15.50
C ALA A 473 -1.62 -38.49 -15.74
N ALA A 474 -1.14 -39.16 -14.68
CA ALA A 474 -0.02 -40.12 -14.70
C ALA A 474 1.21 -39.66 -15.52
N SER A 475 1.47 -38.35 -15.55
CA SER A 475 2.46 -37.72 -16.42
C SER A 475 3.40 -36.81 -15.67
N ALA A 476 4.56 -36.55 -16.27
CA ALA A 476 5.54 -35.59 -15.80
C ALA A 476 5.72 -34.51 -16.87
N CYS A 477 5.53 -33.25 -16.50
CA CYS A 477 5.43 -32.12 -17.42
C CYS A 477 6.44 -31.02 -17.09
N CYS A 478 7.08 -30.48 -18.12
CA CYS A 478 7.89 -29.28 -18.02
C CYS A 478 7.01 -28.03 -18.22
N HIS A 479 6.90 -27.17 -17.21
CA HIS A 479 6.16 -25.91 -17.32
C HIS A 479 6.91 -24.79 -18.05
N HIS A 480 8.18 -25.03 -18.45
CA HIS A 480 8.96 -24.07 -19.21
C HIS A 480 8.84 -24.27 -20.72
N CYS A 481 9.05 -25.49 -21.21
CA CYS A 481 9.00 -25.80 -22.65
C CYS A 481 7.76 -26.62 -23.07
N GLY A 482 6.91 -27.04 -22.13
CA GLY A 482 5.74 -27.86 -22.41
C GLY A 482 6.01 -29.35 -22.65
N PHE A 483 7.26 -29.82 -22.59
CA PHE A 483 7.58 -31.25 -22.74
C PHE A 483 6.83 -32.12 -21.73
N GLN A 484 6.24 -33.21 -22.19
CA GLN A 484 5.52 -34.17 -21.35
C GLN A 484 6.04 -35.58 -21.59
N ARG A 485 6.01 -36.39 -20.53
CA ARG A 485 6.30 -37.83 -20.61
C ARG A 485 5.47 -38.59 -19.58
N LEU A 486 5.39 -39.91 -19.75
CA LEU A 486 4.94 -40.80 -18.68
C LEU A 486 5.94 -40.82 -17.53
N ILE A 487 5.41 -41.02 -16.32
CA ILE A 487 6.22 -41.23 -15.11
C ILE A 487 7.02 -42.53 -15.30
N PRO A 488 8.37 -42.51 -15.25
CA PRO A 488 9.16 -43.74 -15.33
C PRO A 488 8.86 -44.69 -14.18
N ARG A 489 8.88 -46.00 -14.44
CA ARG A 489 8.65 -47.06 -13.44
C ARG A 489 9.89 -47.40 -12.61
N ALA A 490 11.07 -47.01 -13.08
CA ALA A 490 12.35 -47.24 -12.42
C ALA A 490 13.27 -46.02 -12.64
N CYS A 491 14.18 -45.78 -11.71
CA CYS A 491 15.17 -44.72 -11.83
C CYS A 491 16.05 -44.97 -13.06
N PRO A 492 16.15 -44.02 -14.01
CA PRO A 492 16.99 -44.19 -15.19
C PRO A 492 18.49 -44.16 -14.88
N GLN A 493 18.88 -43.75 -13.66
CA GLN A 493 20.28 -43.66 -13.25
C GLN A 493 20.76 -44.89 -12.46
N CYS A 494 19.98 -45.41 -11.52
CA CYS A 494 20.38 -46.55 -10.67
C CYS A 494 19.46 -47.77 -10.75
N GLY A 495 18.39 -47.73 -11.55
CA GLY A 495 17.42 -48.82 -11.67
C GLY A 495 16.46 -49.00 -10.49
N ASN A 496 16.62 -48.22 -9.41
CA ASN A 496 15.75 -48.33 -8.23
C ASN A 496 14.28 -48.06 -8.58
N LEU A 497 13.37 -48.88 -8.04
CA LEU A 497 11.93 -48.75 -8.29
C LEU A 497 11.27 -47.67 -7.43
N ASP A 498 11.90 -47.28 -6.31
CA ASP A 498 11.37 -46.25 -5.42
C ASP A 498 11.64 -44.84 -5.96
N LEU A 499 10.82 -44.47 -6.94
CA LEU A 499 10.65 -43.11 -7.42
C LEU A 499 9.45 -42.48 -6.73
N LEU A 500 9.69 -41.42 -5.96
CA LEU A 500 8.62 -40.73 -5.24
C LEU A 500 8.39 -39.33 -5.81
N PRO A 501 7.12 -38.94 -6.04
CA PRO A 501 6.77 -37.54 -6.24
C PRO A 501 7.07 -36.80 -4.93
N ARG A 502 8.20 -36.10 -4.86
CA ARG A 502 8.62 -35.38 -3.66
C ARG A 502 8.43 -33.89 -3.89
N GLY A 503 7.50 -33.29 -3.17
CA GLY A 503 7.52 -31.85 -2.95
C GLY A 503 8.01 -31.53 -1.54
N PHE A 504 8.56 -30.34 -1.41
CA PHE A 504 8.93 -29.73 -0.14
C PHE A 504 7.99 -28.55 0.08
N GLY A 505 7.34 -28.49 1.25
CA GLY A 505 6.36 -27.47 1.59
C GLY A 505 6.20 -27.32 3.10
N THR A 506 5.51 -26.26 3.53
CA THR A 506 5.33 -25.91 4.95
C THR A 506 4.62 -27.00 5.74
N GLN A 507 3.64 -27.68 5.15
CA GLN A 507 2.86 -28.74 5.81
C GLN A 507 3.71 -29.97 6.16
N ARG A 508 4.52 -30.50 5.24
CA ARG A 508 5.37 -31.66 5.53
C ARG A 508 6.44 -31.34 6.56
N LEU A 509 6.93 -30.10 6.56
CA LEU A 509 7.87 -29.64 7.58
C LEU A 509 7.21 -29.60 8.95
N GLU A 510 5.96 -29.13 9.04
CA GLU A 510 5.15 -29.16 10.26
C GLU A 510 4.92 -30.59 10.76
N GLU A 511 4.52 -31.50 9.88
CA GLU A 511 4.29 -32.92 10.22
C GLU A 511 5.57 -33.63 10.71
N ASP A 512 6.72 -33.42 10.03
CA ASP A 512 8.01 -33.99 10.43
C ASP A 512 8.48 -33.47 11.79
N LEU A 513 8.37 -32.16 12.00
CA LEU A 513 8.79 -31.53 13.26
C LEU A 513 7.86 -31.91 14.41
N ALA A 514 6.56 -32.03 14.19
CA ALA A 514 5.62 -32.50 15.21
C ALA A 514 5.94 -33.93 15.69
N GLN A 515 6.44 -34.79 14.79
CA GLN A 515 6.89 -36.14 15.13
C GLN A 515 8.24 -36.14 15.87
N ARG A 516 9.19 -35.30 15.45
CA ARG A 516 10.57 -35.30 15.96
C ARG A 516 10.81 -34.40 17.17
N LEU A 517 9.87 -33.49 17.46
CA LEU A 517 9.88 -32.56 18.59
C LEU A 517 8.54 -32.65 19.37
N PRO A 518 8.21 -33.81 19.98
CA PRO A 518 6.98 -33.97 20.75
C PRO A 518 7.00 -33.02 21.97
N GLY A 519 6.23 -31.93 21.90
CA GLY A 519 6.16 -30.90 22.93
C GLY A 519 6.51 -29.49 22.46
N ALA A 520 7.11 -29.32 21.28
CA ALA A 520 7.32 -28.00 20.70
C ALA A 520 6.00 -27.42 20.16
N ARG A 521 5.75 -26.14 20.46
CA ARG A 521 4.61 -25.38 19.93
C ARG A 521 4.98 -24.84 18.55
N ILE A 522 4.54 -25.56 17.53
CA ILE A 522 4.84 -25.23 16.13
C ILE A 522 3.71 -24.35 15.57
N LEU A 523 4.08 -23.23 14.92
CA LEU A 523 3.12 -22.35 14.25
C LEU A 523 3.44 -22.25 12.75
N ARG A 524 2.50 -22.69 11.91
CA ARG A 524 2.57 -22.54 10.45
C ARG A 524 1.94 -21.24 9.97
N ILE A 525 2.75 -20.42 9.27
CA ILE A 525 2.38 -19.12 8.72
C ILE A 525 2.47 -19.17 7.20
N ASP A 526 1.30 -19.31 6.57
CA ASP A 526 1.11 -19.18 5.14
C ASP A 526 -0.24 -18.53 4.82
N ARG A 527 -0.51 -18.33 3.52
CA ARG A 527 -1.69 -17.59 3.06
C ARG A 527 -3.00 -18.24 3.50
N ASP A 528 -3.04 -19.56 3.71
CA ASP A 528 -4.26 -20.24 4.11
C ASP A 528 -4.51 -20.12 5.62
N SER A 529 -3.45 -20.13 6.43
CA SER A 529 -3.58 -19.88 7.88
C SER A 529 -3.86 -18.41 8.22
N THR A 530 -3.51 -17.45 7.35
CA THR A 530 -3.73 -16.01 7.58
C THR A 530 -4.95 -15.42 6.84
N ARG A 531 -5.89 -16.25 6.37
CA ARG A 531 -7.04 -15.80 5.55
C ARG A 531 -8.02 -14.89 6.29
N GLN A 532 -8.12 -15.00 7.61
CA GLN A 532 -8.99 -14.15 8.43
C GLN A 532 -8.34 -12.80 8.73
N ARG A 533 -9.14 -11.73 8.75
CA ARG A 533 -8.67 -10.33 8.83
C ARG A 533 -7.85 -10.00 10.10
N HIS A 534 -7.98 -10.80 11.16
CA HIS A 534 -7.25 -10.62 12.43
C HIS A 534 -6.26 -11.75 12.75
N ALA A 535 -6.31 -12.89 12.04
CA ALA A 535 -5.49 -14.06 12.36
C ALA A 535 -3.99 -13.74 12.38
N TRP A 536 -3.52 -12.85 11.50
CA TRP A 536 -2.13 -12.43 11.48
C TRP A 536 -1.71 -11.63 12.74
N LEU A 537 -2.56 -10.72 13.20
CA LEU A 537 -2.27 -9.93 14.41
C LEU A 537 -2.25 -10.81 15.65
N ASP A 538 -3.14 -11.80 15.71
CA ASP A 538 -3.18 -12.79 16.80
C ASP A 538 -1.93 -13.66 16.78
N MET A 539 -1.50 -14.15 15.61
CA MET A 539 -0.24 -14.87 15.44
C MET A 539 0.95 -14.02 15.88
N LEU A 540 1.05 -12.75 15.48
CA LEU A 540 2.12 -11.85 15.93
C LEU A 540 2.15 -11.69 17.45
N ALA A 541 0.97 -11.59 18.09
CA ALA A 541 0.88 -11.51 19.55
C ALA A 541 1.34 -12.81 20.23
N GLN A 542 0.98 -13.97 19.68
CA GLN A 542 1.45 -15.28 20.16
C GLN A 542 2.99 -15.40 20.08
N ILE A 543 3.57 -15.03 18.93
CA ILE A 543 5.02 -15.06 18.73
C ILE A 543 5.73 -14.17 19.75
N ARG A 544 5.27 -12.93 19.91
CA ARG A 544 5.86 -11.95 20.85
C ARG A 544 5.73 -12.37 22.31
N ARG A 545 4.67 -13.09 22.67
CA ARG A 545 4.47 -13.65 24.02
C ARG A 545 5.30 -14.90 24.30
N GLY A 546 6.06 -15.40 23.33
CA GLY A 546 6.79 -16.66 23.48
C GLY A 546 5.87 -17.88 23.59
N GLU A 547 4.66 -17.79 23.03
CA GLU A 547 3.68 -18.89 23.01
C GLU A 547 3.96 -19.92 21.89
N VAL A 548 5.02 -19.68 21.12
CA VAL A 548 5.43 -20.47 19.95
C VAL A 548 6.93 -20.72 20.04
N ASP A 549 7.37 -21.93 19.72
CA ASP A 549 8.78 -22.32 19.77
C ASP A 549 9.39 -22.40 18.36
N VAL A 550 8.62 -22.90 17.38
CA VAL A 550 9.08 -23.06 15.99
C VAL A 550 8.10 -22.42 15.02
N LEU A 551 8.58 -21.44 14.26
CA LEU A 551 7.86 -20.75 13.21
C LEU A 551 8.17 -21.42 11.87
N ILE A 552 7.15 -21.92 11.19
CA ILE A 552 7.31 -22.46 9.83
C ILE A 552 6.57 -21.54 8.88
N GLY A 553 7.23 -21.09 7.82
CA GLY A 553 6.49 -20.29 6.86
C GLY A 553 7.22 -19.97 5.58
N THR A 554 6.50 -19.18 4.79
CA THR A 554 6.94 -18.73 3.47
C THR A 554 7.26 -17.23 3.53
N GLN A 555 7.27 -16.56 2.38
CA GLN A 555 7.60 -15.14 2.23
C GLN A 555 6.93 -14.19 3.24
N MET A 556 5.77 -14.53 3.79
CA MET A 556 5.10 -13.69 4.80
C MET A 556 5.90 -13.54 6.10
N LEU A 557 6.66 -14.56 6.53
CA LEU A 557 7.46 -14.50 7.75
C LEU A 557 8.68 -13.58 7.64
N ALA A 558 9.24 -13.43 6.43
CA ALA A 558 10.50 -12.74 6.21
C ALA A 558 10.35 -11.23 5.96
N LYS A 559 9.11 -10.70 5.92
CA LYS A 559 8.83 -9.32 5.50
C LYS A 559 8.68 -8.36 6.67
N GLY A 560 9.73 -7.58 6.96
CA GLY A 560 9.62 -6.36 7.78
C GLY A 560 9.14 -6.55 9.22
N HIS A 561 9.11 -7.78 9.73
CA HIS A 561 8.75 -8.10 11.10
C HIS A 561 10.01 -8.41 11.90
N ASP A 562 10.16 -7.71 13.03
CA ASP A 562 11.21 -7.99 13.99
C ASP A 562 10.67 -8.94 15.08
N PHE A 563 11.37 -10.05 15.29
CA PHE A 563 11.03 -11.09 16.25
C PHE A 563 12.16 -11.21 17.27
N PRO A 564 12.06 -10.54 18.43
CA PRO A 564 13.19 -10.38 19.35
C PRO A 564 13.71 -11.70 19.93
N ASN A 565 12.84 -12.70 20.03
CA ASN A 565 13.18 -14.01 20.60
C ASN A 565 13.57 -15.05 19.53
N VAL A 566 13.62 -14.68 18.25
CA VAL A 566 14.08 -15.58 17.17
C VAL A 566 15.61 -15.50 17.07
N THR A 567 16.28 -16.57 17.49
CA THR A 567 17.76 -16.65 17.56
C THR A 567 18.36 -17.66 16.58
N LEU A 568 17.50 -18.37 15.83
CA LEU A 568 17.84 -19.28 14.73
C LEU A 568 16.84 -19.06 13.59
N ALA A 569 17.31 -18.93 12.35
CA ALA A 569 16.48 -18.69 11.17
C ALA A 569 16.98 -19.46 9.93
#